data_AF-A0A426U0H2-F1
#
_entry.id   AF-A0A426U0H2-F1
#
_cell.length_a   1.000
_cell.length_b   1.000
_cell.length_c   1.000
_cell.angle_alpha   90.00
_cell.angle_beta   90.00
_cell.angle_gamma   90.00
#
_symmetry.space_group_name_H-M   'P 1'
#
loop_
_entity.id
_entity.type
_entity.pdbx_description
1 polymer ?
#
loop_
_entity_poly.entity_id
_entity_poly.type
_entity_poly.pdbx_seq_one_letter_code
_entity_poly.pdbx_strand_id
1 'polypeptide(L)'
;MDLLPPPAGTAVAHRADAYAAAPLLNCLLREVAERLPEPGERPVYRLPGGRLLRVRGERRPAEPEVRTATGWRRVGHTELVKLVAEELTRHTGVSNHELPAEMIDSRDAVAALLTARDRVAAPGDPYRRSEQSLVTGHPHHPAPK
;
A
#
# COMPACT_ATOMS: atom_id res chain seq x y z
N MET A 1 21.03 -9.68 21.05
CA MET A 1 19.68 -10.21 20.79
C MET A 1 19.62 -10.48 19.30
N ASP A 2 20.06 -11.67 18.88
CA ASP A 2 19.90 -12.12 17.50
C ASP A 2 18.42 -12.44 17.30
N LEU A 3 17.70 -11.52 16.68
CA LEU A 3 16.37 -11.79 16.15
C LEU A 3 16.56 -12.80 15.01
N LEU A 4 16.18 -14.05 15.24
CA LEU A 4 16.07 -15.02 14.16
C LEU A 4 15.26 -14.38 13.02
N PRO A 5 15.66 -14.57 11.75
CA PRO A 5 14.90 -14.05 10.64
C PRO A 5 13.48 -14.61 10.70
N PRO A 6 12.47 -13.75 10.45
CA PRO A 6 11.08 -14.18 10.48
C PRO A 6 10.88 -15.35 9.50
N PRO A 7 10.06 -16.36 9.83
CA PRO A 7 9.84 -17.51 8.96
C PRO A 7 9.42 -17.04 7.56
N ALA A 8 9.87 -17.72 6.51
CA ALA A 8 9.74 -17.24 5.12
C ALA A 8 8.32 -16.76 4.75
N GLY A 9 7.26 -17.43 5.25
CA GLY A 9 5.88 -17.01 5.04
C GLY A 9 5.54 -15.63 5.63
N THR A 10 6.06 -15.32 6.82
CA THR A 10 5.88 -13.99 7.44
C THR A 10 6.70 -12.91 6.73
N ALA A 11 7.89 -13.24 6.21
CA ALA A 11 8.69 -12.32 5.42
C ALA A 11 8.03 -11.99 4.06
N VAL A 12 7.40 -12.97 3.40
CA VAL A 12 6.60 -12.74 2.19
C VAL A 12 5.38 -11.87 2.49
N ALA A 13 4.65 -12.16 3.56
CA ALA A 13 3.47 -11.38 3.96
C ALA A 13 3.82 -9.90 4.19
N HIS A 14 4.90 -9.61 4.92
CA HIS A 14 5.36 -8.23 5.13
C HIS A 14 5.76 -7.53 3.82
N ARG A 15 6.42 -8.23 2.89
CA ARG A 15 6.74 -7.67 1.57
C ARG A 15 5.48 -7.40 0.75
N ALA A 16 4.51 -8.30 0.78
CA ALA A 16 3.23 -8.12 0.10
C ALA A 16 2.47 -6.91 0.63
N ASP A 17 2.38 -6.74 1.96
CA ASP A 17 1.76 -5.57 2.59
C ASP A 17 2.44 -4.27 2.14
N ALA A 18 3.78 -4.23 2.16
CA ALA A 18 4.55 -3.07 1.75
C ALA A 18 4.35 -2.73 0.26
N TYR A 19 4.27 -3.75 -0.60
CA TYR A 19 4.08 -3.58 -2.04
C TYR A 19 2.64 -3.19 -2.42
N ALA A 20 1.64 -3.70 -1.70
CA ALA A 20 0.24 -3.37 -1.92
C ALA A 20 -0.15 -2.00 -1.31
N ALA A 21 0.58 -1.52 -0.30
CA ALA A 21 0.32 -0.21 0.30
C ALA A 21 0.60 0.96 -0.66
N ALA A 22 1.66 0.89 -1.48
CA ALA A 22 2.07 2.03 -2.30
C ALA A 22 1.03 2.43 -3.37
N PRO A 23 0.42 1.51 -4.14
CA PRO A 23 -0.64 1.86 -5.08
C PRO A 23 -1.88 2.47 -4.41
N LEU A 24 -2.30 1.92 -3.26
CA LEU A 24 -3.41 2.46 -2.47
C LEU A 24 -3.15 3.89 -2.00
N LEU A 25 -1.97 4.12 -1.43
CA LEU A 25 -1.54 5.44 -0.98
C LEU A 25 -1.40 6.40 -2.16
N ASN A 26 -0.83 5.98 -3.29
CA ASN A 26 -0.75 6.81 -4.48
C ASN A 26 -2.13 7.26 -4.99
N CYS A 27 -3.14 6.38 -4.99
CA CYS A 27 -4.51 6.77 -5.33
C CYS A 27 -5.04 7.79 -4.33
N LEU A 28 -5.01 7.45 -3.03
CA LEU A 28 -5.54 8.31 -1.97
C LEU A 28 -4.90 9.71 -1.96
N LEU A 29 -3.57 9.76 -2.03
CA LEU A 29 -2.80 11.00 -1.94
C LEU A 29 -2.95 11.88 -3.18
N ARG A 30 -3.10 11.28 -4.37
CA ARG A 30 -3.26 12.01 -5.62
C ARG A 30 -4.68 12.53 -5.82
N GLU A 31 -5.68 11.75 -5.41
CA GLU A 31 -7.07 11.96 -5.84
C GLU A 31 -7.92 12.67 -4.79
N VAL A 32 -7.69 12.41 -3.49
CA VAL A 32 -8.60 12.89 -2.45
C VAL A 32 -7.94 13.59 -1.27
N ALA A 33 -6.62 13.41 -1.07
CA ALA A 33 -5.93 13.99 0.08
C ALA A 33 -5.38 15.39 -0.25
N GLU A 34 -5.49 16.31 0.71
CA GLU A 34 -4.88 17.64 0.64
C GLU A 34 -3.52 17.62 1.33
N ARG A 35 -2.44 17.93 0.60
CA ARG A 35 -1.10 18.03 1.20
C ARG A 35 -0.98 19.32 2.02
N LEU A 36 -0.65 19.19 3.30
CA LEU A 36 -0.46 20.33 4.20
C LEU A 36 0.96 20.90 4.08
N PRO A 37 1.16 22.23 4.22
CA PRO A 37 2.47 22.89 4.15
C PRO A 37 3.29 22.73 5.44
N GLU A 38 3.21 21.59 6.11
CA GLU A 38 3.91 21.35 7.37
C GLU A 38 5.39 21.00 7.12
N PRO A 39 6.34 21.60 7.86
CA PRO A 39 7.74 21.21 7.80
C PRO A 39 7.93 19.84 8.47
N GLY A 40 8.68 18.94 7.84
CA GLY A 40 9.03 17.65 8.42
C GLY A 40 9.56 16.63 7.41
N GLU A 41 10.17 15.56 7.92
CA GLU A 41 10.73 14.47 7.10
C GLU A 41 9.66 13.63 6.37
N ARG A 42 8.41 13.69 6.82
CA ARG A 42 7.28 12.95 6.27
C ARG A 42 6.18 13.93 5.85
N PRO A 43 5.78 13.98 4.56
CA PRO A 43 4.66 14.83 4.14
C PRO A 43 3.37 14.42 4.87
N VAL A 44 2.62 15.43 5.31
CA VAL A 44 1.34 15.29 6.01
C VAL A 44 0.22 15.68 5.07
N TYR A 45 -0.85 14.90 5.09
CA TYR A 45 -2.04 15.06 4.27
C TYR A 45 -3.29 15.08 5.14
N ARG A 46 -4.23 15.94 4.80
CA ARG A 46 -5.59 15.94 5.34
C ARG A 46 -6.48 15.12 4.42
N LEU A 47 -7.18 14.14 5.00
CA LEU A 47 -8.14 13.30 4.31
C LEU A 47 -9.55 13.92 4.34
N PRO A 48 -10.47 13.56 3.42
CA PRO A 48 -11.84 14.08 3.39
C PRO A 48 -12.60 14.00 4.73
N GLY A 49 -12.40 12.93 5.51
CA GLY A 49 -12.96 12.74 6.85
C GLY A 49 -12.28 13.54 7.96
N GLY A 50 -11.34 14.43 7.63
CA GLY A 50 -10.61 15.29 8.57
C GLY A 50 -9.42 14.62 9.26
N ARG A 51 -9.21 13.31 9.05
CA ARG A 51 -8.03 12.58 9.57
C ARG A 51 -6.76 13.11 8.92
N LEU A 52 -5.67 13.15 9.70
CA LEU A 52 -4.34 13.44 9.17
C LEU A 52 -3.58 12.14 8.94
N LEU A 53 -3.00 12.01 7.75
CA LEU A 53 -2.16 10.89 7.31
C LEU A 53 -0.77 11.43 6.99
N ARG A 54 0.28 10.74 7.43
CA ARG A 54 1.64 10.98 6.94
C ARG A 54 2.24 9.70 6.38
N VAL A 55 3.13 9.85 5.40
CA VAL A 55 3.80 8.73 4.74
C VAL A 55 5.29 9.03 4.59
N ARG A 56 6.09 8.01 4.28
CA ARG A 56 7.48 8.17 3.86
C ARG A 56 7.60 7.99 2.34
N GLY A 57 8.39 8.84 1.71
CA GLY A 57 8.64 8.79 0.26
C GLY A 57 7.50 9.37 -0.58
N GLU A 58 7.80 9.65 -1.85
CA GLU A 58 6.86 10.30 -2.78
C GLU A 58 6.36 9.34 -3.86
N ARG A 59 7.27 8.76 -4.66
CA ARG A 59 6.90 7.87 -5.79
C ARG A 59 6.35 6.52 -5.34
N ARG A 60 6.83 6.02 -4.19
CA ARG A 60 6.41 4.75 -3.57
C ARG A 60 6.17 5.02 -2.08
N PRO A 61 5.08 5.71 -1.74
CA PRO A 61 4.79 6.06 -0.36
C PRO A 61 4.63 4.79 0.48
N ALA A 62 5.19 4.81 1.68
CA ALA A 62 5.24 3.67 2.59
C ALA A 62 5.10 4.12 4.05
N GLU A 63 5.00 3.14 4.94
CA GLU A 63 4.87 3.36 6.39
C GLU A 63 3.78 4.40 6.75
N PRO A 64 2.52 4.21 6.29
CA PRO A 64 1.47 5.16 6.57
C PRO A 64 1.18 5.25 8.07
N GLU A 65 1.01 6.48 8.56
CA GLU A 65 0.65 6.76 9.93
C GLU A 65 -0.50 7.76 10.01
N VAL A 66 -1.52 7.45 10.81
CA VAL A 66 -2.66 8.34 11.05
C VAL A 66 -2.47 9.06 12.39
N ARG A 67 -2.83 10.35 12.45
CA ARG A 67 -2.79 11.15 13.68
C ARG A 67 -3.92 10.73 14.62
N THR A 68 -3.59 10.61 15.89
CA THR A 68 -4.48 10.21 16.97
C THR A 68 -4.24 11.13 18.17
N ALA A 69 -5.08 11.05 19.20
CA ALA A 69 -4.92 11.83 20.42
C ALA A 69 -3.55 11.61 21.10
N THR A 70 -2.98 10.40 20.99
CA THR A 70 -1.70 10.03 21.61
C THR A 70 -0.51 10.16 20.67
N GLY A 71 -0.69 10.74 19.48
CA GLY A 71 0.37 10.90 18.48
C GLY A 71 0.10 10.12 17.18
N TRP A 72 1.16 9.87 16.42
CA TRP A 72 1.09 9.15 15.14
C TRP A 72 1.06 7.64 15.37
N ARG A 73 0.16 6.94 14.68
CA ARG A 73 0.04 5.48 14.75
C ARG A 73 0.21 4.88 13.37
N ARG A 74 1.08 3.88 13.24
CA ARG A 74 1.24 3.09 12.02
C ARG A 74 -0.07 2.39 11.65
N VAL A 75 -0.32 2.32 10.35
CA VAL A 75 -1.50 1.70 9.75
C VAL A 75 -1.06 0.45 8.99
N GLY A 76 -1.58 -0.71 9.36
CA GLY A 76 -1.36 -1.97 8.64
C GLY A 76 -2.16 -2.02 7.33
N HIS A 77 -1.88 -2.99 6.46
CA HIS A 77 -2.53 -3.07 5.14
C HIS A 77 -4.06 -3.16 5.24
N THR A 78 -4.61 -4.04 6.08
CA THR A 78 -6.06 -4.16 6.28
C THR A 78 -6.69 -2.88 6.81
N GLU A 79 -6.01 -2.17 7.70
CA GLU A 79 -6.48 -0.88 8.23
C GLU A 79 -6.41 0.22 7.15
N LEU A 80 -5.40 0.18 6.28
CA LEU A 80 -5.27 1.08 5.14
C LEU A 80 -6.40 0.85 4.13
N VAL A 81 -6.76 -0.40 3.84
CA VAL A 81 -7.90 -0.73 2.96
C VAL A 81 -9.20 -0.11 3.51
N LYS A 82 -9.46 -0.29 4.82
CA LYS A 82 -10.63 0.32 5.48
C LYS A 82 -10.59 1.85 5.40
N LEU A 83 -9.44 2.45 5.71
CA LEU A 83 -9.24 3.88 5.62
C LEU A 83 -9.54 4.40 4.22
N VAL A 84 -8.96 3.81 3.18
CA VAL A 84 -9.16 4.23 1.79
C VAL A 84 -10.63 4.11 1.39
N ALA A 85 -11.28 2.98 1.68
CA ALA A 85 -12.70 2.79 1.34
C ALA A 85 -13.62 3.82 2.03
N GLU A 86 -13.37 4.10 3.31
CA GLU A 86 -14.10 5.13 4.06
C GLU A 86 -13.91 6.53 3.46
N GLU A 87 -12.67 6.90 3.14
CA GLU A 87 -12.37 8.23 2.58
C GLU A 87 -12.93 8.39 1.16
N LEU A 88 -12.85 7.37 0.32
CA LEU A 88 -13.46 7.38 -1.02
C LEU A 88 -14.99 7.49 -0.94
N THR A 89 -15.62 6.76 -0.03
CA THR A 89 -17.08 6.86 0.18
C THR A 89 -17.47 8.26 0.63
N ARG A 90 -16.71 8.87 1.55
CA ARG A 90 -16.95 10.26 2.00
C ARG A 90 -16.76 11.27 0.88
N HIS A 91 -15.75 11.08 0.04
CA HIS A 91 -15.43 11.99 -1.05
C HIS A 91 -16.44 11.91 -2.20
N THR A 92 -16.86 10.70 -2.57
CA THR A 92 -17.72 10.46 -3.74
C THR A 92 -19.20 10.38 -3.41
N GLY A 93 -19.56 10.12 -2.15
CA GLY A 93 -20.93 9.81 -1.74
C GLY A 93 -21.42 8.41 -2.14
N VAL A 94 -20.57 7.60 -2.78
CA VAL A 94 -20.92 6.26 -3.28
C VAL A 94 -20.18 5.19 -2.48
N SER A 95 -20.94 4.24 -1.93
CA SER A 95 -20.35 3.07 -1.29
C SER A 95 -20.09 1.97 -2.33
N ASN A 96 -18.84 1.59 -2.50
CA ASN A 96 -18.44 0.39 -3.24
C ASN A 96 -18.00 -0.68 -2.24
N HIS A 97 -18.85 -1.69 -2.03
CA HIS A 97 -18.63 -2.75 -1.05
C HIS A 97 -17.70 -3.86 -1.56
N GLU A 98 -17.49 -3.95 -2.88
CA GLU A 98 -16.59 -4.93 -3.52
C GLU A 98 -15.13 -4.45 -3.47
N LEU A 99 -14.92 -3.15 -3.62
CA LEU A 99 -13.58 -2.54 -3.70
C LEU A 99 -12.64 -2.95 -2.54
N PRO A 100 -13.04 -2.97 -1.26
CA PRO A 100 -12.16 -3.45 -0.19
C PRO A 100 -11.72 -4.91 -0.36
N ALA A 101 -12.59 -5.77 -0.90
CA ALA A 101 -12.24 -7.17 -1.18
C ALA A 101 -11.22 -7.24 -2.32
N GLU A 102 -11.44 -6.50 -3.41
CA GLU A 102 -10.48 -6.42 -4.53
C GLU A 102 -9.10 -5.94 -4.09
N MET A 103 -9.03 -4.95 -3.19
CA MET A 103 -7.75 -4.46 -2.65
C MET A 103 -7.00 -5.55 -1.84
N ILE A 104 -7.74 -6.37 -1.08
CA ILE A 104 -7.17 -7.49 -0.33
C ILE A 104 -6.73 -8.60 -1.29
N ASP A 105 -7.56 -8.96 -2.26
CA ASP A 105 -7.26 -9.97 -3.27
C ASP A 105 -6.02 -9.60 -4.09
N SER A 106 -5.90 -8.34 -4.48
CA SER A 106 -4.70 -7.82 -5.16
C SER A 106 -3.44 -7.98 -4.30
N ARG A 107 -3.52 -7.72 -2.99
CA ARG A 107 -2.40 -7.95 -2.05
C ARG A 107 -2.05 -9.43 -1.97
N ASP A 108 -3.04 -10.31 -1.94
CA ASP A 108 -2.82 -11.76 -1.87
C ASP A 108 -2.26 -12.33 -3.18
N ALA A 109 -2.67 -11.79 -4.32
CA ALA A 109 -2.04 -12.05 -5.61
C ALA A 109 -0.55 -11.65 -5.61
N VAL A 110 -0.19 -10.50 -5.02
CA VAL A 110 1.22 -10.11 -4.83
C VAL A 110 1.95 -11.13 -3.93
N ALA A 111 1.35 -11.56 -2.82
CA ALA A 111 1.96 -12.55 -1.94
C ALA A 111 2.20 -13.90 -2.65
N ALA A 112 1.24 -14.35 -3.45
CA ALA A 112 1.36 -15.56 -4.26
C ALA A 112 2.48 -15.43 -5.31
N LEU A 113 2.55 -14.29 -6.00
CA LEU A 113 3.62 -14.00 -6.97
C LEU A 113 5.00 -13.98 -6.31
N LEU A 114 5.15 -13.34 -5.16
CA LEU A 114 6.42 -13.33 -4.42
C LEU A 114 6.84 -14.74 -4.00
N THR A 115 5.90 -15.53 -3.49
CA THR A 115 6.14 -16.94 -3.11
C THR A 115 6.59 -17.79 -4.30
N ALA A 116 5.93 -17.63 -5.45
CA ALA A 116 6.30 -18.35 -6.67
C ALA A 116 7.68 -17.95 -7.18
N ARG A 117 7.99 -16.65 -7.16
CA ARG A 117 9.28 -16.12 -7.63
C ARG A 117 10.46 -16.55 -6.76
N ASP A 118 10.27 -16.72 -5.46
CA ASP A 118 11.32 -17.22 -4.57
C ASP A 118 11.75 -18.67 -4.92
N ARG A 119 10.98 -19.38 -5.76
CA ARG A 119 11.26 -20.78 -6.18
C ARG A 119 11.72 -20.93 -7.62
N VAL A 120 11.76 -19.85 -8.40
CA VAL A 120 12.01 -19.91 -9.86
C VAL A 120 13.11 -18.93 -10.24
N ALA A 121 14.12 -19.40 -10.97
CA ALA A 121 15.16 -18.53 -11.51
C ALA A 121 14.57 -17.49 -12.47
N ALA A 122 14.99 -16.23 -12.35
CA ALA A 122 14.55 -15.17 -13.24
C ALA A 122 14.97 -15.48 -14.70
N PRO A 123 14.14 -15.17 -15.71
CA PRO A 123 14.50 -15.39 -17.11
C PRO A 123 15.83 -14.73 -17.47
N GLY A 124 16.66 -15.42 -18.26
CA GLY A 124 17.93 -14.87 -18.76
C GLY A 124 17.73 -13.79 -19.81
N ASP A 125 16.71 -13.95 -20.66
CA ASP A 125 16.34 -12.98 -21.70
C ASP A 125 15.84 -11.65 -21.08
N PRO A 126 16.46 -10.49 -21.40
CA PRO A 126 16.10 -9.21 -20.81
C PRO A 126 14.66 -8.77 -21.10
N TYR A 127 14.16 -9.05 -22.32
CA TYR A 127 12.80 -8.68 -22.70
C TYR A 127 11.78 -9.43 -21.84
N ARG A 128 11.84 -10.77 -21.82
CA ARG A 128 10.98 -11.61 -20.98
C ARG A 128 11.13 -11.30 -19.50
N ARG A 129 12.35 -11.02 -19.04
CA ARG A 129 12.58 -10.60 -17.65
C ARG A 129 11.81 -9.32 -17.33
N SER A 130 11.86 -8.32 -18.22
CA SER A 130 11.15 -7.05 -18.00
C SER A 130 9.63 -7.23 -17.94
N GLU A 131 9.06 -7.96 -18.91
CA GLU A 131 7.62 -8.27 -18.96
C GLU A 131 7.13 -9.02 -17.71
N GLN A 132 7.97 -9.91 -17.16
CA GLN A 132 7.64 -10.69 -15.96
C GLN A 132 8.08 -10.02 -14.64
N SER A 133 8.57 -8.78 -14.67
CA SER A 133 9.03 -8.08 -13.45
C SER A 133 7.98 -7.16 -12.83
N LEU A 134 6.82 -6.96 -13.48
CA LEU A 134 5.73 -6.11 -12.97
C LEU A 134 4.88 -6.84 -11.91
N VAL A 135 5.49 -7.09 -10.74
CA VAL A 135 4.85 -7.83 -9.64
C VAL A 135 3.66 -7.07 -9.03
N THR A 136 3.77 -5.74 -8.90
CA THR A 136 2.79 -4.91 -8.19
C THR A 136 1.74 -4.28 -9.11
N GLY A 137 1.81 -4.54 -10.42
CA GLY A 137 0.89 -3.95 -11.41
C GLY A 137 0.97 -2.42 -11.47
N HIS A 138 -0.17 -1.78 -11.76
CA HIS A 138 -0.27 -0.33 -11.95
C HIS A 138 -0.01 0.45 -10.64
N PRO A 139 0.89 1.46 -10.63
CA PRO A 139 1.28 2.17 -9.40
C PRO A 139 0.24 3.15 -8.85
N HIS A 140 -0.86 3.41 -9.59
CA HIS A 140 -1.98 4.26 -9.17
C HIS A 140 -3.30 3.56 -9.48
N HIS A 141 -3.46 2.33 -8.99
CA HIS A 141 -4.72 1.60 -9.02
C HIS A 141 -4.92 0.95 -7.65
N PRO A 142 -6.13 0.92 -7.08
CA PRO A 142 -6.34 0.38 -5.74
C PRO A 142 -6.20 -1.15 -5.65
N ALA A 143 -6.52 -1.87 -6.73
CA ALA A 143 -6.40 -3.33 -6.84
C ALA A 143 -5.70 -3.72 -8.16
N PRO A 144 -4.39 -3.47 -8.32
CA PRO A 144 -3.69 -3.60 -9.59
C PRO A 144 -3.40 -5.05 -10.05
N LYS A 145 -3.66 -6.04 -9.21
CA LYS A 145 -3.35 -7.46 -9.41
C LYS A 145 -4.58 -8.31 -9.27
#